data_AF-W0HVS3-F1
#
_entry.id   AF-W0HVS3-F1
#
_cell.length_a   1.000
_cell.length_b   1.000
_cell.length_c   1.000
_cell.angle_alpha   90.00
_cell.angle_beta   90.00
_cell.angle_gamma   90.00
#
_symmetry.space_group_name_H-M   'P 1'
#
loop_
_entity.id
_entity.type
_entity.pdbx_description
1 polymer ?
#
loop_
_entity_poly.entity_id
_entity_poly.type
_entity_poly.pdbx_seq_one_letter_code
_entity_poly.pdbx_strand_id
1 'polypeptide(L)'
;MDDKTPHSQTCLTVESLNNIPLLSFLENSPLPFGIKDTESKFVYMNSASKDFFNVPNDFDVEGRLDREFPCPWSELEPELQTHDRKAEKNRGMTEVIQTSYYGRQSILAPCLCSKSPLLNSEGVAMGILYTAKMFNFLSIFDFFSSLKPSVLTLNPPVNTFTDRELEIIFYAMQRMPAKEIAPRLHISHRTVENRLLRIYNKIGVSSVNELIEYCHNVGLNNYIPKKLLREGVDFCW
;
A
#
# COMPACT_ATOMS: atom_id res chain seq x y z
N MET A 1 -10.04 39.03 -42.17
CA MET A 1 -10.56 39.44 -40.84
C MET A 1 -10.55 38.20 -40.00
N ASP A 2 -9.47 38.02 -39.25
CA ASP A 2 -9.30 36.91 -38.32
C ASP A 2 -10.11 37.22 -37.06
N ASP A 3 -11.19 36.50 -36.85
CA ASP A 3 -11.93 36.52 -35.59
C ASP A 3 -11.44 35.34 -34.74
N LYS A 4 -10.36 35.58 -33.99
CA LYS A 4 -9.92 34.68 -32.92
C LYS A 4 -10.56 35.19 -31.63
N THR A 5 -11.71 34.64 -31.28
CA THR A 5 -12.26 34.68 -29.92
C THR A 5 -11.18 34.25 -28.91
N PRO A 6 -10.88 35.05 -27.87
CA PRO A 6 -9.93 34.64 -26.86
C PRO A 6 -10.58 33.56 -25.99
N HIS A 7 -9.95 32.39 -25.90
CA HIS A 7 -10.21 31.44 -24.83
C HIS A 7 -9.98 32.16 -23.50
N SER A 8 -11.08 32.49 -22.81
CA SER A 8 -11.04 32.98 -21.43
C SER A 8 -10.44 31.87 -20.58
N GLN A 9 -9.15 32.01 -20.26
CA GLN A 9 -8.53 31.27 -19.18
C GLN A 9 -9.16 31.78 -17.89
N THR A 10 -10.10 31.03 -17.33
CA THR A 10 -10.64 31.30 -16.00
C THR A 10 -9.47 31.23 -15.02
N CYS A 11 -9.12 32.36 -14.41
CA CYS A 11 -8.06 32.41 -13.41
C CYS A 11 -8.55 31.69 -12.14
N LEU A 12 -7.85 30.63 -11.74
CA LEU A 12 -8.17 29.88 -10.51
C LEU A 12 -7.80 30.73 -9.29
N THR A 13 -8.80 31.08 -8.47
CA THR A 13 -8.64 31.85 -7.23
C THR A 13 -9.12 31.07 -6.01
N VAL A 14 -8.71 31.45 -4.80
CA VAL A 14 -9.20 30.81 -3.55
C VAL A 14 -10.73 30.86 -3.46
N GLU A 15 -11.34 31.98 -3.85
CA GLU A 15 -12.80 32.12 -3.86
C GLU A 15 -13.47 31.16 -4.85
N SER A 16 -12.84 30.91 -6.01
CA SER A 16 -13.35 29.93 -6.97
C SER A 16 -13.31 28.49 -6.44
N LEU A 17 -12.41 28.16 -5.49
CA LEU A 17 -12.33 26.82 -4.88
C LEU A 17 -13.56 26.47 -4.04
N ASN A 18 -14.21 27.47 -3.42
CA ASN A 18 -15.43 27.25 -2.64
C ASN A 18 -16.61 26.74 -3.50
N ASN A 19 -16.53 26.94 -4.82
CA ASN A 19 -17.56 26.55 -5.77
C ASN A 19 -17.21 25.26 -6.52
N ILE A 20 -16.04 24.65 -6.28
CA ILE A 20 -15.68 23.37 -6.90
C ILE A 20 -16.39 22.25 -6.12
N PRO A 21 -17.30 21.49 -6.74
CA PRO A 21 -17.95 20.38 -6.07
C PRO A 21 -16.91 19.33 -5.67
N LEU A 22 -16.84 18.97 -4.39
CA LEU A 22 -15.90 17.97 -3.88
C LEU A 22 -15.95 16.66 -4.67
N LEU A 23 -17.17 16.19 -4.98
CA LEU A 23 -17.35 14.97 -5.77
C LEU A 23 -16.74 15.07 -7.16
N SER A 24 -16.81 16.24 -7.82
CA SER A 24 -16.17 16.44 -9.13
C SER A 24 -14.66 16.30 -9.04
N PHE A 25 -14.02 16.79 -7.97
CA PHE A 25 -12.59 16.62 -7.75
C PHE A 25 -12.22 15.15 -7.52
N LEU A 26 -12.98 14.45 -6.66
CA LEU A 26 -12.71 13.07 -6.31
C LEU A 26 -12.94 12.09 -7.48
N GLU A 27 -13.99 12.30 -8.27
CA GLU A 27 -14.34 11.45 -9.43
C GLU A 27 -13.28 11.54 -10.54
N ASN A 28 -12.69 12.72 -10.75
CA ASN A 28 -11.65 12.93 -11.75
C ASN A 28 -10.23 12.63 -11.23
N SER A 29 -10.10 12.23 -9.96
CA SER A 29 -8.80 11.89 -9.39
C SER A 29 -8.38 10.47 -9.81
N PRO A 30 -7.13 10.28 -10.24
CA PRO A 30 -6.60 8.94 -10.49
C PRO A 30 -6.27 8.18 -9.19
N LEU A 31 -6.34 8.85 -8.03
CA LEU A 31 -6.05 8.25 -6.73
C LEU A 31 -7.32 7.62 -6.16
N PRO A 32 -7.19 6.47 -5.45
CA PRO A 32 -8.33 5.86 -4.79
C PRO A 32 -8.75 6.74 -3.62
N PHE A 33 -9.97 7.25 -3.68
CA PHE A 33 -10.59 8.02 -2.61
C PHE A 33 -11.93 7.41 -2.23
N GLY A 34 -12.26 7.53 -0.95
CA GLY A 34 -13.63 7.37 -0.50
C GLY A 34 -13.91 8.12 0.78
N ILE A 35 -15.18 8.26 1.07
CA ILE A 35 -15.70 9.00 2.22
C ILE A 35 -16.55 8.03 3.03
N LYS A 36 -16.38 8.07 4.35
CA LYS A 36 -17.31 7.45 5.29
C LYS A 36 -17.86 8.49 6.25
N ASP A 37 -19.06 8.26 6.74
CA ASP A 37 -19.65 9.05 7.83
C ASP A 37 -19.07 8.66 9.20
N THR A 38 -19.58 9.28 10.26
CA THR A 38 -19.15 9.05 11.64
C THR A 38 -19.57 7.70 12.22
N GLU A 39 -20.46 6.97 11.53
CA GLU A 39 -20.83 5.59 11.83
C GLU A 39 -20.02 4.58 10.99
N SER A 40 -18.99 5.05 10.27
CA SER A 40 -18.17 4.26 9.35
C SER A 40 -18.94 3.65 8.18
N LYS A 41 -20.11 4.20 7.83
CA LYS A 41 -20.81 3.84 6.60
C LYS A 41 -20.21 4.61 5.44
N PHE A 42 -20.01 3.93 4.32
CA PHE A 42 -19.52 4.56 3.11
C PHE A 42 -20.57 5.55 2.59
N VAL A 43 -20.13 6.77 2.31
CA VAL A 43 -20.92 7.81 1.64
C VAL A 43 -20.54 7.84 0.15
N TYR A 44 -19.27 7.59 -0.15
CA TYR A 44 -18.76 7.67 -1.52
C TYR A 44 -17.49 6.83 -1.70
N MET A 45 -17.28 6.33 -2.91
CA MET A 45 -16.06 5.66 -3.35
C MET A 45 -15.87 5.91 -4.85
N ASN A 46 -14.77 6.55 -5.24
CA ASN A 46 -14.52 6.82 -6.67
C ASN A 46 -14.13 5.53 -7.43
N SER A 47 -14.16 5.60 -8.76
CA SER A 47 -13.80 4.47 -9.65
C SER A 47 -12.41 3.91 -9.33
N ALA A 48 -11.40 4.76 -9.13
CA ALA A 48 -10.05 4.34 -8.76
C ALA A 48 -10.02 3.54 -7.45
N SER A 49 -10.83 3.92 -6.45
CA SER A 49 -10.94 3.18 -5.19
C SER A 49 -11.68 1.85 -5.36
N LYS A 50 -12.75 1.81 -6.15
CA LYS A 50 -13.42 0.55 -6.49
C LYS A 50 -12.47 -0.44 -7.17
N ASP A 51 -11.66 0.03 -8.12
CA ASP A 51 -10.66 -0.79 -8.79
C ASP A 51 -9.55 -1.26 -7.84
N PHE A 52 -9.03 -0.34 -7.01
CA PHE A 52 -7.97 -0.64 -6.04
C PHE A 52 -8.40 -1.72 -5.03
N PHE A 53 -9.58 -1.56 -4.43
CA PHE A 53 -10.11 -2.47 -3.42
C PHE A 53 -10.89 -3.66 -4.00
N ASN A 54 -10.86 -3.83 -5.32
CA ASN A 54 -11.56 -4.88 -6.06
C ASN A 54 -13.08 -4.92 -5.82
N VAL A 55 -13.70 -3.77 -5.55
CA VAL A 55 -15.15 -3.63 -5.37
C VAL A 55 -15.83 -3.70 -6.75
N PRO A 56 -16.90 -4.50 -6.93
CA PRO A 56 -17.63 -4.54 -8.19
C PRO A 56 -18.11 -3.14 -8.60
N ASN A 57 -18.05 -2.81 -9.89
CA ASN A 57 -18.36 -1.46 -10.37
C ASN A 57 -19.82 -1.07 -10.09
N ASP A 58 -20.72 -2.05 -10.20
CA ASP A 58 -22.16 -1.96 -9.96
C ASP A 58 -22.55 -2.12 -8.49
N PHE A 59 -21.59 -2.38 -7.59
CA PHE A 59 -21.87 -2.41 -6.16
C PHE A 59 -22.24 -1.00 -5.65
N ASP A 60 -23.39 -0.94 -5.00
CA ASP A 60 -23.88 0.26 -4.33
C ASP A 60 -23.21 0.40 -2.96
N VAL A 61 -22.31 1.37 -2.87
CA VAL A 61 -21.48 1.60 -1.69
C VAL A 61 -22.19 2.45 -0.64
N GLU A 62 -23.18 3.25 -1.02
CA GLU A 62 -23.75 4.25 -0.12
C GLU A 62 -24.51 3.59 1.05
N GLY A 63 -24.22 4.03 2.27
CA GLY A 63 -24.82 3.52 3.50
C GLY A 63 -24.28 2.16 3.96
N ARG A 64 -23.36 1.52 3.23
CA ARG A 64 -22.79 0.21 3.58
C ARG A 64 -21.70 0.32 4.63
N LEU A 65 -21.63 -0.66 5.52
CA LEU A 65 -20.48 -0.92 6.40
C LEU A 65 -19.40 -1.73 5.67
N ASP A 66 -18.16 -1.70 6.16
CA ASP A 66 -17.04 -2.47 5.60
C ASP A 66 -17.38 -3.95 5.42
N ARG A 67 -18.02 -4.59 6.41
CA ARG A 67 -18.40 -6.01 6.37
C ARG A 67 -19.39 -6.39 5.27
N GLU A 68 -20.12 -5.41 4.71
CA GLU A 68 -21.11 -5.65 3.66
C GLU A 68 -20.49 -5.69 2.26
N PHE A 69 -19.21 -5.36 2.13
CA PHE A 69 -18.51 -5.39 0.85
C PHE A 69 -18.21 -6.84 0.43
N PRO A 70 -18.37 -7.18 -0.86
CA PRO A 70 -18.09 -8.52 -1.37
C PRO A 70 -16.59 -8.70 -1.65
N CYS A 71 -15.73 -8.36 -0.70
CA CYS A 71 -14.28 -8.30 -0.87
C CYS A 71 -13.56 -8.85 0.37
N PRO A 72 -12.41 -9.55 0.24
CA PRO A 72 -11.74 -10.16 1.40
C PRO A 72 -11.38 -9.19 2.54
N TRP A 73 -11.09 -7.93 2.22
CA TRP A 73 -10.77 -6.93 3.23
C TRP A 73 -11.95 -6.55 4.14
N SER A 74 -13.18 -6.94 3.80
CA SER A 74 -14.38 -6.68 4.62
C SER A 74 -14.28 -7.33 6.01
N GLU A 75 -13.51 -8.41 6.13
CA GLU A 75 -13.25 -9.11 7.40
C GLU A 75 -12.42 -8.26 8.39
N LEU A 76 -11.70 -7.25 7.89
CA LEU A 76 -10.89 -6.32 8.69
C LEU A 76 -11.72 -5.16 9.29
N GLU A 77 -13.05 -5.22 9.21
CA GLU A 77 -13.95 -4.16 9.69
C GLU A 77 -13.61 -3.63 11.10
N PRO A 78 -13.37 -4.46 12.14
CA PRO A 78 -13.12 -3.95 13.49
C PRO A 78 -11.88 -3.03 13.56
N GLU A 79 -10.80 -3.40 12.89
CA GLU A 79 -9.58 -2.62 12.80
C GLU A 79 -9.77 -1.36 11.95
N LEU A 80 -10.50 -1.48 10.83
CA LEU A 80 -10.80 -0.36 9.94
C LEU A 80 -11.66 0.71 10.62
N GLN A 81 -12.66 0.31 11.40
CA GLN A 81 -13.47 1.23 12.21
C GLN A 81 -12.65 1.84 13.34
N THR A 82 -11.78 1.07 13.99
CA THR A 82 -10.85 1.61 14.99
C THR A 82 -9.96 2.70 14.40
N HIS A 83 -9.51 2.53 13.15
CA HIS A 83 -8.77 3.55 12.41
C HIS A 83 -9.65 4.77 12.08
N ASP A 84 -10.90 4.59 11.67
CA ASP A 84 -11.84 5.71 11.43
C ASP A 84 -12.02 6.58 12.70
N ARG A 85 -12.25 5.94 13.86
CA ARG A 85 -12.40 6.63 15.16
C ARG A 85 -11.14 7.40 15.57
N LYS A 86 -9.97 6.93 15.17
CA LYS A 86 -8.69 7.65 15.40
C LYS A 86 -8.53 8.83 14.46
N ALA A 87 -8.86 8.65 13.18
CA ALA A 87 -8.81 9.71 12.18
C ALA A 87 -9.74 10.87 12.52
N GLU A 88 -10.97 10.61 12.98
CA GLU A 88 -11.91 11.68 13.36
C GLU A 88 -11.44 12.55 14.53
N LYS A 89 -10.68 11.97 15.46
CA LYS A 89 -10.16 12.69 16.64
C LYS A 89 -8.86 13.43 16.35
N ASN A 90 -8.16 13.08 15.27
CA ASN A 90 -6.88 13.67 14.91
C ASN A 90 -7.07 14.68 13.78
N ARG A 91 -6.66 15.94 14.00
CA ARG A 91 -6.72 16.96 12.93
C ARG A 91 -5.77 16.66 11.77
N GLY A 92 -4.77 15.80 11.98
CA GLY A 92 -3.85 15.32 10.95
C GLY A 92 -4.28 14.01 10.31
N MET A 93 -3.50 13.58 9.32
CA MET A 93 -3.65 12.27 8.69
C MET A 93 -3.24 11.16 9.67
N THR A 94 -3.97 10.04 9.67
CA THR A 94 -3.60 8.81 10.38
C THR A 94 -3.40 7.69 9.36
N GLU A 95 -2.34 6.89 9.52
CA GLU A 95 -1.96 5.89 8.53
C GLU A 95 -1.85 4.49 9.14
N VAL A 96 -2.25 3.50 8.37
CA VAL A 96 -2.12 2.08 8.70
C VAL A 96 -1.64 1.30 7.48
N ILE A 97 -0.93 0.21 7.70
CA ILE A 97 -0.63 -0.77 6.66
C ILE A 97 -1.69 -1.86 6.73
N GLN A 98 -2.46 -2.02 5.67
CA GLN A 98 -3.49 -3.05 5.55
C GLN A 98 -3.04 -4.09 4.53
N THR A 99 -2.91 -5.35 4.95
CA THR A 99 -2.58 -6.46 4.06
C THR A 99 -3.83 -7.27 3.76
N SER A 100 -4.24 -7.28 2.49
CA SER A 100 -5.38 -8.06 1.98
C SER A 100 -5.26 -8.23 0.46
N TYR A 101 -6.30 -8.73 -0.20
CA TYR A 101 -6.35 -8.93 -1.64
C TYR A 101 -6.86 -7.66 -2.34
N TYR A 102 -6.02 -7.11 -3.24
CA TYR A 102 -6.30 -5.85 -3.94
C TYR A 102 -6.21 -6.00 -5.45
N GLY A 103 -6.81 -5.04 -6.15
CA GLY A 103 -6.87 -4.96 -7.60
C GLY A 103 -7.75 -6.04 -8.23
N ARG A 104 -8.06 -5.88 -9.52
CA ARG A 104 -8.89 -6.82 -10.28
C ARG A 104 -8.29 -8.22 -10.41
N GLN A 105 -6.98 -8.34 -10.22
CA GLN A 105 -6.26 -9.62 -10.21
C GLN A 105 -6.26 -10.30 -8.84
N SER A 106 -6.86 -9.68 -7.81
CA SER A 106 -6.94 -10.22 -6.44
C SER A 106 -5.58 -10.64 -5.89
N ILE A 107 -4.68 -9.67 -5.79
CA ILE A 107 -3.30 -9.88 -5.36
C ILE A 107 -3.19 -9.56 -3.86
N LEU A 108 -2.75 -10.54 -3.05
CA LEU A 108 -2.48 -10.35 -1.62
C LEU A 108 -1.30 -9.42 -1.40
N ALA A 109 -1.50 -8.16 -1.01
CA ALA A 109 -0.42 -7.19 -0.85
C ALA A 109 -0.65 -6.27 0.37
N PRO A 110 0.40 -5.63 0.91
CA PRO A 110 0.24 -4.52 1.84
C PRO A 110 -0.10 -3.22 1.10
N CYS A 111 -1.07 -2.45 1.61
CA CYS A 111 -1.35 -1.08 1.19
C CYS A 111 -1.21 -0.10 2.36
N LEU A 112 -0.69 1.09 2.10
CA LEU A 112 -0.77 2.20 3.04
C LEU A 112 -2.14 2.85 2.88
N CYS A 113 -2.96 2.78 3.93
CA CYS A 113 -4.27 3.43 3.99
C CYS A 113 -4.17 4.65 4.91
N SER A 114 -4.46 5.82 4.36
CA SER A 114 -4.35 7.11 5.04
C SER A 114 -5.76 7.70 5.21
N LYS A 115 -6.12 8.10 6.43
CA LYS A 115 -7.44 8.68 6.76
C LYS A 115 -7.28 10.03 7.45
N SER A 116 -8.04 11.01 6.97
CA SER A 116 -8.13 12.36 7.54
C SER A 116 -9.58 12.71 7.86
N PRO A 117 -9.85 13.52 8.89
CA PRO A 117 -11.20 13.93 9.20
C PRO A 117 -11.76 14.84 8.10
N LEU A 118 -13.00 14.59 7.69
CA LEU A 118 -13.74 15.50 6.82
C LEU A 118 -14.48 16.50 7.70
N LEU A 119 -13.95 17.71 7.81
CA LEU A 119 -14.47 18.74 8.73
C LEU A 119 -15.50 19.64 8.04
N ASN A 120 -16.54 20.03 8.78
CA ASN A 120 -17.44 21.10 8.36
C ASN A 120 -16.81 22.49 8.63
N SER A 121 -17.56 23.57 8.31
CA SER A 121 -17.13 24.96 8.53
C SER A 121 -16.88 25.33 10.00
N GLU A 122 -17.43 24.57 10.95
CA GLU A 122 -17.25 24.75 12.40
C GLU A 122 -16.07 23.93 12.94
N GLY A 123 -15.40 23.15 12.09
CA GLY A 123 -14.30 22.27 12.48
C GLY A 123 -14.75 20.97 13.16
N VAL A 124 -16.03 20.61 13.02
CA VAL A 124 -16.59 19.34 13.50
C VAL A 124 -16.44 18.28 12.42
N ALA A 125 -15.97 17.09 12.80
CA ALA A 125 -15.84 15.96 11.89
C ALA A 125 -17.22 15.43 11.47
N MET A 126 -17.48 15.43 10.17
CA MET A 126 -18.66 14.83 9.54
C MET A 126 -18.43 13.38 9.11
N GLY A 127 -17.19 12.91 9.27
CA GLY A 127 -16.74 11.61 8.82
C GLY A 127 -15.25 11.65 8.47
N ILE A 128 -14.82 10.75 7.60
CA ILE A 128 -13.43 10.65 7.14
C ILE A 128 -13.34 10.63 5.62
N LEU A 129 -12.27 11.21 5.11
CA LEU A 129 -11.77 10.97 3.76
C LEU A 129 -10.60 9.99 3.87
N TYR A 130 -10.63 8.91 3.12
CA TYR A 130 -9.51 7.98 3.02
C TYR A 130 -8.90 7.98 1.62
N THR A 131 -7.62 7.69 1.56
CA THR A 131 -6.92 7.29 0.35
C THR A 131 -6.01 6.10 0.61
N ALA A 132 -5.66 5.37 -0.43
CA ALA A 132 -4.79 4.22 -0.33
C ALA A 132 -3.75 4.21 -1.45
N LYS A 133 -2.63 3.54 -1.18
CA LYS A 133 -1.65 3.19 -2.21
C LYS A 133 -1.00 1.88 -1.85
N MET A 134 -0.54 1.14 -2.84
CA MET A 134 0.31 -0.02 -2.59
C MET A 134 1.50 0.43 -1.75
N PHE A 135 1.77 -0.31 -0.68
CA PHE A 135 2.90 0.02 0.18
C PHE A 135 4.18 -0.18 -0.62
N ASN A 136 5.07 0.82 -0.61
CA ASN A 136 6.36 0.74 -1.25
C ASN A 136 7.43 0.80 -0.15
N PHE A 137 8.40 -0.10 -0.19
CA PHE A 137 9.57 -0.01 0.65
C PHE A 137 10.66 0.75 -0.11
N LEU A 138 11.27 1.75 0.54
CA LEU A 138 12.45 2.42 0.03
C LEU A 138 13.67 1.85 0.76
N SER A 139 14.57 1.22 0.02
CA SER A 139 15.87 0.86 0.55
C SER A 139 16.83 2.05 0.46
N ILE A 140 17.83 2.10 1.35
CA ILE A 140 18.92 3.09 1.26
C ILE A 140 19.61 3.04 -0.11
N PHE A 141 19.69 1.85 -0.71
CA PHE A 141 20.26 1.69 -2.04
C PHE A 141 19.45 2.44 -3.11
N ASP A 142 18.12 2.44 -3.06
CA ASP A 142 17.27 3.17 -4.02
C ASP A 142 17.55 4.68 -3.98
N PHE A 143 17.93 5.22 -2.82
CA PHE A 143 18.31 6.63 -2.66
C PHE A 143 19.62 6.97 -3.38
N PHE A 144 20.62 6.08 -3.34
CA PHE A 144 21.94 6.34 -3.94
C PHE A 144 22.06 5.91 -5.41
N SER A 145 21.23 4.97 -5.86
CA SER A 145 21.34 4.34 -7.18
C SER A 145 20.56 5.05 -8.29
N SER A 146 19.97 6.23 -8.04
CA SER A 146 19.05 6.93 -8.97
C SER A 146 17.84 6.10 -9.42
N LEU A 147 17.58 4.97 -8.74
CA LEU A 147 16.44 4.12 -8.97
C LEU A 147 15.18 4.79 -8.40
N LYS A 148 14.10 4.79 -9.19
CA LYS A 148 12.80 5.29 -8.74
C LYS A 148 12.26 4.43 -7.58
N PRO A 149 11.44 5.00 -6.68
CA PRO A 149 10.67 4.21 -5.72
C PRO A 149 10.02 3.02 -6.43
N SER A 150 10.41 1.83 -6.06
CA SER A 150 9.97 0.61 -6.72
C SER A 150 8.76 0.06 -5.96
N VAL A 151 7.74 -0.36 -6.71
CA VAL A 151 6.55 -0.98 -6.12
C VAL A 151 6.92 -2.34 -5.58
N LEU A 152 6.43 -2.69 -4.38
CA LEU A 152 6.62 -4.04 -3.85
C LEU A 152 6.06 -5.08 -4.83
N THR A 153 6.90 -6.02 -5.20
CA THR A 153 6.57 -7.13 -6.10
C THR A 153 6.35 -8.39 -5.28
N LEU A 154 5.34 -9.15 -5.66
CA LEU A 154 5.03 -10.43 -5.01
C LEU A 154 5.32 -11.62 -5.91
N ASN A 155 5.71 -11.34 -7.14
CA ASN A 155 6.23 -12.34 -8.05
C ASN A 155 7.73 -12.08 -8.16
N PRO A 156 8.57 -13.11 -8.00
CA PRO A 156 10.01 -12.92 -8.05
C PRO A 156 10.43 -12.45 -9.45
N PRO A 157 11.30 -11.43 -9.57
CA PRO A 157 11.74 -10.93 -10.86
C PRO A 157 12.68 -11.91 -11.58
N VAL A 158 13.21 -12.90 -10.86
CA VAL A 158 14.13 -13.92 -11.37
C VAL A 158 13.74 -15.31 -10.86
N ASN A 159 13.99 -16.34 -11.67
CA ASN A 159 13.67 -17.74 -11.34
C ASN A 159 14.86 -18.54 -10.78
N THR A 160 15.96 -17.86 -10.42
CA THR A 160 17.21 -18.48 -9.94
C THR A 160 17.05 -19.19 -8.60
N PHE A 161 16.12 -18.69 -7.77
CA PHE A 161 15.94 -19.13 -6.39
C PHE A 161 14.59 -19.81 -6.18
N THR A 162 14.60 -20.81 -5.32
CA THR A 162 13.39 -21.47 -4.82
C THR A 162 12.68 -20.57 -3.79
N ASP A 163 11.39 -20.78 -3.54
CA ASP A 163 10.63 -20.06 -2.50
C ASP A 163 11.33 -20.03 -1.14
N ARG A 164 11.94 -21.17 -0.76
CA ARG A 164 12.65 -21.31 0.52
C ARG A 164 13.96 -20.55 0.57
N GLU A 165 14.61 -20.36 -0.56
CA GLU A 165 15.80 -19.51 -0.67
C GLU A 165 15.39 -18.05 -0.67
N LEU A 166 14.31 -17.68 -1.37
CA LEU A 166 13.77 -16.32 -1.37
C LEU A 166 13.34 -15.86 0.03
N GLU A 167 12.74 -16.74 0.85
CA GLU A 167 12.46 -16.50 2.28
C GLU A 167 13.72 -16.08 3.05
N ILE A 168 14.85 -16.76 2.81
CA ILE A 168 16.13 -16.47 3.48
C ILE A 168 16.77 -15.19 2.94
N ILE A 169 16.72 -14.98 1.62
CA ILE A 169 17.23 -13.76 0.97
C ILE A 169 16.52 -12.55 1.54
N PHE A 170 15.18 -12.58 1.69
CA PHE A 170 14.39 -11.49 2.26
C PHE A 170 14.89 -11.04 3.64
N TYR A 171 15.17 -11.98 4.56
CA TYR A 171 15.72 -11.63 5.88
C TYR A 171 17.20 -11.24 5.84
N ALA A 172 18.00 -11.85 4.96
CA ALA A 172 19.40 -11.50 4.77
C ALA A 172 19.56 -10.06 4.27
N MET A 173 18.66 -9.59 3.40
CA MET A 173 18.62 -8.20 2.94
C MET A 173 18.35 -7.21 4.08
N GLN A 174 17.64 -7.62 5.13
CA GLN A 174 17.43 -6.84 6.35
C GLN A 174 18.61 -6.95 7.34
N ARG A 175 19.72 -7.57 6.93
CA ARG A 175 20.91 -7.85 7.75
C ARG A 175 20.60 -8.66 9.02
N MET A 176 19.53 -9.45 9.01
CA MET A 176 19.16 -10.28 10.15
C MET A 176 20.13 -11.48 10.30
N PRO A 177 20.66 -11.75 11.51
CA PRO A 177 21.59 -12.86 11.70
C PRO A 177 20.87 -14.21 11.62
N ALA A 178 21.58 -15.27 11.20
CA ALA A 178 21.00 -16.61 11.01
C ALA A 178 20.30 -17.17 12.26
N LYS A 179 20.77 -16.81 13.46
CA LYS A 179 20.16 -17.18 14.75
C LYS A 179 18.76 -16.58 14.95
N GLU A 180 18.50 -15.41 14.36
CA GLU A 180 17.20 -14.74 14.41
C GLU A 180 16.28 -15.16 13.25
N ILE A 181 16.85 -15.53 12.10
CA ILE A 181 16.10 -16.07 10.95
C ILE A 181 15.54 -17.46 11.29
N ALA A 182 16.35 -18.30 11.92
CA ALA A 182 16.02 -19.67 12.28
C ALA A 182 14.63 -19.85 12.96
N PRO A 183 14.31 -19.15 14.06
CA PRO A 183 13.01 -19.28 14.71
C PRO A 183 11.85 -18.75 13.85
N ARG A 184 12.07 -17.74 13.00
CA ARG A 184 11.05 -17.17 12.10
C ARG A 184 10.65 -18.13 10.98
N LEU A 185 11.61 -18.93 10.51
CA LEU A 185 11.40 -19.94 9.47
C LEU A 185 11.17 -21.36 10.02
N HIS A 186 11.12 -21.53 11.34
CA HIS A 186 11.00 -22.82 12.02
C HIS A 186 12.04 -23.87 11.57
N ILE A 187 13.31 -23.44 11.42
CA ILE A 187 14.45 -24.30 11.04
C ILE A 187 15.67 -24.03 11.96
N SER A 188 16.71 -24.86 11.87
CA SER A 188 17.94 -24.64 12.65
C SER A 188 18.82 -23.54 12.03
N HIS A 189 19.60 -22.83 12.86
CA HIS A 189 20.56 -21.81 12.39
C HIS A 189 21.55 -22.38 11.36
N ARG A 190 22.02 -23.62 11.56
CA ARG A 190 22.90 -24.33 10.62
C ARG A 190 22.24 -24.56 9.26
N THR A 191 20.92 -24.77 9.23
CA THR A 191 20.17 -24.88 7.97
C THR A 191 20.13 -23.55 7.23
N VAL A 192 19.96 -22.43 7.95
CA VAL A 192 20.02 -21.08 7.36
C VAL A 192 21.39 -20.81 6.75
N GLU A 193 22.47 -21.06 7.50
CA GLU A 193 23.85 -20.88 7.02
C GLU A 193 24.16 -21.73 5.78
N ASN A 194 23.80 -23.01 5.79
CA ASN A 194 23.98 -23.90 4.65
C ASN A 194 23.21 -23.43 3.41
N ARG A 195 22.00 -22.90 3.59
CA ARG A 195 21.20 -22.36 2.47
C ARG A 195 21.79 -21.05 1.95
N LEU A 196 22.27 -20.16 2.81
CA LEU A 196 23.00 -18.95 2.42
C LEU A 196 24.24 -19.30 1.58
N LEU A 197 25.02 -20.30 2.00
CA LEU A 197 26.18 -20.76 1.23
C LEU A 197 25.77 -21.26 -0.18
N ARG A 198 24.66 -22.00 -0.29
CA ARG A 198 24.14 -22.44 -1.59
C ARG A 198 23.68 -21.27 -2.45
N ILE A 199 23.01 -20.29 -1.85
CA ILE A 199 22.59 -19.05 -2.54
C ILE A 199 23.83 -18.33 -3.08
N TYR A 200 24.86 -18.15 -2.26
CA TYR A 200 26.13 -17.52 -2.66
C TYR A 200 26.77 -18.25 -3.85
N ASN A 201 26.85 -19.57 -3.79
CA ASN A 201 27.39 -20.38 -4.89
C ASN A 201 26.58 -20.26 -6.18
N LYS A 202 25.25 -20.11 -6.11
CA LYS A 202 24.38 -19.96 -7.30
C LYS A 202 24.65 -18.69 -8.08
N ILE A 203 25.02 -17.61 -7.40
CA ILE A 203 25.25 -16.30 -8.02
C ILE A 203 26.73 -15.91 -8.08
N GLY A 204 27.63 -16.80 -7.64
CA GLY A 204 29.08 -16.57 -7.69
C GLY A 204 29.58 -15.49 -6.72
N VAL A 205 28.87 -15.27 -5.61
CA VAL A 205 29.29 -14.30 -4.58
C VAL A 205 29.82 -15.02 -3.33
N SER A 206 30.44 -14.28 -2.43
CA SER A 206 31.08 -14.80 -1.21
C SER A 206 30.63 -14.09 0.07
N SER A 207 29.90 -12.98 -0.04
CA SER A 207 29.47 -12.18 1.12
C SER A 207 28.00 -11.76 1.06
N VAL A 208 27.44 -11.41 2.22
CA VAL A 208 26.07 -10.88 2.32
C VAL A 208 25.93 -9.52 1.62
N ASN A 209 26.98 -8.71 1.58
CA ASN A 209 26.95 -7.41 0.91
C ASN A 209 26.87 -7.60 -0.63
N GLU A 210 27.62 -8.55 -1.18
CA GLU A 210 27.55 -8.90 -2.61
C GLU A 210 26.18 -9.53 -2.96
N LEU A 211 25.59 -10.32 -2.07
CA LEU A 211 24.20 -10.80 -2.24
C LEU A 211 23.21 -9.62 -2.29
N ILE A 212 23.34 -8.65 -1.39
CA ILE A 212 22.47 -7.46 -1.36
C ILE A 212 22.62 -6.69 -2.68
N GLU A 213 23.84 -6.45 -3.13
CA GLU A 213 24.12 -5.77 -4.40
C GLU A 213 23.51 -6.52 -5.59
N TYR A 214 23.68 -7.84 -5.66
CA TYR A 214 23.01 -8.68 -6.66
C TYR A 214 21.49 -8.49 -6.62
N CYS A 215 20.89 -8.54 -5.43
CA CYS A 215 19.44 -8.40 -5.26
C CYS A 215 18.92 -7.05 -5.76
N HIS A 216 19.66 -5.96 -5.53
CA HIS A 216 19.32 -4.66 -6.10
C HIS A 216 19.40 -4.64 -7.62
N ASN A 217 20.46 -5.21 -8.20
CA ASN A 217 20.66 -5.24 -9.65
C ASN A 217 19.57 -6.02 -10.39
N VAL A 218 19.00 -7.05 -9.76
CA VAL A 218 17.92 -7.86 -10.36
C VAL A 218 16.52 -7.50 -9.85
N GLY A 219 16.38 -6.46 -9.02
CA GLY A 219 15.10 -5.99 -8.48
C GLY A 219 14.50 -6.86 -7.37
N LEU A 220 15.23 -7.84 -6.83
CA LEU A 220 14.80 -8.68 -5.70
C LEU A 220 14.64 -7.90 -4.39
N ASN A 221 15.23 -6.71 -4.29
CA ASN A 221 15.04 -5.81 -3.14
C ASN A 221 13.58 -5.38 -2.94
N ASN A 222 12.77 -5.45 -3.98
CA ASN A 222 11.35 -5.12 -3.93
C ASN A 222 10.47 -6.35 -3.75
N TYR A 223 11.04 -7.55 -3.65
CA TYR A 223 10.27 -8.79 -3.58
C TYR A 223 9.94 -9.17 -2.13
N ILE A 224 8.67 -9.39 -1.83
CA ILE A 224 8.23 -10.00 -0.57
C ILE A 224 7.76 -11.43 -0.82
N PRO A 225 8.38 -12.45 -0.18
CA PRO A 225 7.90 -13.81 -0.25
C PRO A 225 6.45 -13.91 0.27
N LYS A 226 5.53 -14.41 -0.57
CA LYS A 226 4.08 -14.49 -0.24
C LYS A 226 3.77 -15.18 1.09
N LYS A 227 4.57 -16.19 1.48
CA LYS A 227 4.43 -16.93 2.74
C LYS A 227 4.71 -16.10 4.00
N LEU A 228 5.36 -14.95 3.85
CA LEU A 228 5.65 -14.02 4.94
C LEU A 228 4.55 -12.96 5.08
N LEU A 229 3.66 -12.82 4.10
CA LEU A 229 2.49 -11.96 4.21
C LEU A 229 1.43 -12.63 5.09
N ARG A 230 0.79 -11.82 5.91
CA ARG A 230 -0.35 -12.20 6.73
C ARG A 230 -1.41 -11.12 6.56
N GLU A 231 -2.65 -11.53 6.37
CA GLU A 231 -3.77 -10.59 6.35
C GLU A 231 -3.89 -9.92 7.71
N GLY A 232 -4.23 -8.63 7.71
CA GLY A 232 -4.34 -7.84 8.92
C GLY A 232 -4.06 -6.36 8.72
N VAL A 233 -4.17 -5.62 9.82
CA VAL A 233 -3.89 -4.19 9.89
C VAL A 233 -2.76 -3.96 10.88
N ASP A 234 -1.63 -3.48 10.36
CA ASP A 234 -0.50 -3.04 11.15
C ASP A 234 -0.57 -1.53 11.33
N PHE A 235 -0.65 -1.11 12.57
CA PHE A 235 -0.79 0.29 12.91
C PHE A 235 0.58 0.98 13.03
N CYS A 236 0.75 2.12 12.34
CA CYS A 236 2.00 2.86 12.29
C CYS A 236 2.11 3.88 13.43
N TRP A 237 2.42 3.44 14.65
CA TRP A 237 2.72 4.33 15.78
C TRP A 237 3.75 3.74 16.73
#